data_AF-A0A955SHI0-F1
#
_entry.id   AF-A0A955SHI0-F1
#
_cell.length_a   1.000
_cell.length_b   1.000
_cell.length_c   1.000
_cell.angle_alpha   90.00
_cell.angle_beta   90.00
_cell.angle_gamma   90.00
#
_symmetry.space_group_name_H-M   'P 1'
#
loop_
_entity.id
_entity.type
_entity.pdbx_description
1 polymer ?
#
loop_
_entity_poly.entity_id
_entity_poly.type
_entity_poly.pdbx_seq_one_letter_code
_entity_poly.pdbx_strand_id
1 'polypeptide(L)'
;MDRSALDDIKKGFGVSVLDPHGTLVEGLLHKIPDKDIDRVIYLTWKDDGWVPLWNPLVVPPGVKASRVVDEILSAFQGVIGSSWGNRLEHLLRMGLRALCEIGSASFLDLYRLLDSNPKSSNAVRERIRREIKDRDLRHFWDVGVRDYGRQDFTPCIHVLSKLILTGECPSKTFSN
;
A
#
# COMPACT_ATOMS: atom_id res chain seq x y z
N MET A 1 26.11 2.15 11.94
CA MET A 1 25.33 2.62 10.78
C MET A 1 25.28 4.15 10.71
N ASP A 2 25.23 4.85 11.85
CA ASP A 2 25.15 6.32 11.92
C ASP A 2 26.31 7.02 11.22
N ARG A 3 27.55 6.53 11.43
CA ARG A 3 28.74 7.13 10.83
C ARG A 3 28.73 7.04 9.30
N SER A 4 28.34 5.90 8.74
CA SER A 4 28.29 5.73 7.29
C SER A 4 27.22 6.61 6.64
N ALA A 5 26.03 6.68 7.23
CA ALA A 5 24.96 7.55 6.72
C ALA A 5 25.34 9.03 6.75
N LEU A 6 25.95 9.49 7.85
CA LEU A 6 26.40 10.88 7.98
C LEU A 6 27.55 11.22 7.02
N ASP A 7 28.49 10.29 6.81
CA ASP A 7 29.59 10.48 5.87
C ASP A 7 29.06 10.58 4.43
N ASP A 8 28.04 9.80 4.08
CA ASP A 8 27.41 9.86 2.77
C ASP A 8 26.63 11.16 2.54
N ILE A 9 25.89 11.61 3.56
CA ILE A 9 25.23 12.94 3.55
C ILE A 9 26.25 14.05 3.33
N LYS A 10 27.37 14.03 4.08
CA LYS A 10 28.44 15.04 3.95
C LYS A 10 29.11 15.05 2.58
N LYS A 11 29.15 13.90 1.89
CA LYS A 11 29.63 13.78 0.51
C LYS A 11 28.59 14.17 -0.54
N GLY A 12 27.36 14.50 -0.12
CA GLY A 12 26.27 14.91 -1.00
C GLY A 12 25.48 13.75 -1.61
N PHE A 13 25.63 12.53 -1.10
CA PHE A 13 24.83 11.38 -1.55
C PHE A 13 23.42 11.40 -0.94
N GLY A 14 22.45 10.89 -1.69
CA GLY A 14 21.11 10.63 -1.16
C GLY A 14 21.10 9.42 -0.23
N VAL A 15 20.52 9.58 0.96
CA VAL A 15 20.46 8.52 1.98
C VAL A 15 19.02 8.38 2.49
N SER A 16 18.55 7.14 2.56
CA SER A 16 17.28 6.79 3.22
C SER A 16 17.55 5.90 4.42
N VAL A 17 17.00 6.26 5.58
CA VAL A 17 17.16 5.50 6.83
C VAL A 17 15.79 5.04 7.32
N LEU A 18 15.64 3.73 7.51
CA LEU A 18 14.44 3.12 8.09
C LEU A 18 14.79 2.66 9.50
N ASP A 19 14.20 3.31 10.51
CA ASP A 19 14.44 3.04 11.92
C ASP A 19 13.11 2.87 12.68
N PRO A 20 12.71 1.63 13.01
CA PRO A 20 11.49 1.36 13.77
C PRO A 20 11.48 1.97 15.18
N HIS A 21 12.65 2.21 15.78
CA HIS A 21 12.77 2.71 17.15
C HIS A 21 12.92 4.23 17.22
N GLY A 22 13.40 4.86 16.15
CA GLY A 22 13.55 6.31 16.00
C GLY A 22 14.86 6.88 16.55
N THR A 23 15.57 6.15 17.41
CA THR A 23 16.81 6.62 18.07
C THR A 23 17.94 6.92 17.08
N LEU A 24 18.08 6.13 16.01
CA LEU A 24 19.08 6.35 14.97
C LEU A 24 18.74 7.61 14.15
N VAL A 25 17.48 7.76 13.75
CA VAL A 25 17.04 8.92 12.96
C VAL A 25 17.14 10.20 13.78
N GLU A 26 16.70 10.20 15.03
CA GLU A 26 16.85 11.35 15.94
C GLU A 26 18.33 11.71 16.09
N GLY A 27 19.21 10.74 16.32
CA GLY A 27 20.65 10.98 16.43
C GLY A 27 21.31 11.48 15.15
N LEU A 28 20.77 11.13 13.97
CA LEU A 28 21.23 11.63 12.68
C LEU A 28 20.76 13.05 12.42
N LEU A 29 19.49 13.37 12.70
CA LEU A 29 18.91 14.71 12.51
C LEU A 29 19.72 15.80 13.23
N HIS A 30 20.19 15.51 14.45
CA HIS A 30 21.04 16.44 15.22
C HIS A 30 22.46 16.63 14.63
N LYS A 31 22.88 15.80 13.67
CA LYS A 31 24.23 15.83 13.07
C LYS A 31 24.22 16.29 11.61
N ILE A 32 23.05 16.43 10.99
CA ILE A 32 22.94 16.94 9.63
C ILE A 32 23.35 18.43 9.62
N PRO A 33 24.22 18.87 8.69
CA PRO A 33 24.60 20.27 8.59
C PRO A 33 23.39 21.18 8.25
N ASP A 34 23.32 22.36 8.85
CA ASP A 34 22.21 23.32 8.63
C ASP A 34 21.93 23.61 7.15
N LYS A 35 23.00 23.69 6.33
CA LYS A 35 22.92 23.92 4.88
C LYS A 35 22.14 22.84 4.11
N ASP A 36 21.98 21.64 4.70
CA ASP A 36 21.35 20.48 4.06
C ASP A 36 19.92 20.24 4.59
N ILE A 37 19.46 21.01 5.60
CA ILE A 37 18.15 20.83 6.25
C ILE A 37 16.99 20.95 5.25
N ASP A 38 17.05 21.87 4.30
CA ASP A 38 16.01 22.07 3.27
C ASP A 38 15.83 20.84 2.36
N ARG A 39 16.76 19.89 2.39
CA ARG A 39 16.74 18.66 1.60
C ARG A 39 16.32 17.43 2.42
N VAL A 40 16.01 17.61 3.70
CA VAL A 40 15.64 16.52 4.61
C VAL A 40 14.12 16.32 4.61
N ILE A 41 13.69 15.08 4.38
CA ILE A 41 12.31 14.66 4.57
C ILE A 41 12.28 13.72 5.77
N TYR A 42 11.66 14.15 6.86
CA TYR A 42 11.44 13.32 8.05
C TYR A 42 10.03 12.75 8.04
N LEU A 43 9.91 11.44 7.83
CA LEU A 43 8.64 10.72 7.89
C LEU A 43 8.48 10.10 9.28
N THR A 44 7.45 10.49 10.01
CA THR A 44 7.12 9.90 11.31
C THR A 44 5.62 9.68 11.44
N TRP A 45 5.25 8.58 12.11
CA TRP A 45 3.86 8.28 12.45
C TRP A 45 3.44 8.88 13.80
N LYS A 46 4.35 9.62 14.47
CA LYS A 46 4.12 10.30 15.74
C LYS A 46 3.52 11.70 15.58
N ASP A 47 3.55 12.27 14.37
CA ASP A 47 3.06 13.61 14.08
C ASP A 47 1.73 13.53 13.32
N ASP A 48 0.64 13.94 13.98
CA ASP A 48 -0.70 13.98 13.39
C ASP A 48 -0.87 15.17 12.43
N GLY A 49 0.03 16.16 12.46
CA GLY A 49 -0.03 17.38 11.66
C GLY A 49 0.47 17.22 10.23
N TRP A 50 1.22 16.16 9.93
CA TRP A 50 1.74 15.89 8.60
C TRP A 50 1.80 14.40 8.30
N VAL A 51 0.89 13.94 7.43
CA VAL A 51 0.86 12.56 6.95
C VAL A 51 1.27 12.55 5.46
N PRO A 52 2.33 11.80 5.08
CA PRO A 52 2.69 11.69 3.68
C PRO A 52 1.54 11.01 2.91
N LEU A 53 0.98 11.73 1.93
CA LEU A 53 0.01 11.17 1.00
C LEU A 53 0.75 10.25 0.02
N TRP A 54 0.81 8.96 0.35
CA TRP A 54 1.38 7.94 -0.52
C TRP A 54 0.33 6.89 -0.87
N ASN A 55 0.08 6.72 -2.17
CA ASN A 55 -0.77 5.67 -2.68
C ASN A 55 0.09 4.61 -3.40
N PRO A 56 0.25 3.39 -2.84
CA PRO A 56 1.08 2.34 -3.43
C PRO A 56 0.53 1.80 -4.76
N LEU A 57 -0.71 2.12 -5.13
CA LEU A 57 -1.30 1.75 -6.41
C LEU A 57 -0.82 2.63 -7.58
N VAL A 58 -0.16 3.76 -7.30
CA VAL A 58 0.37 4.64 -8.33
C VAL A 58 1.58 3.97 -8.99
N VAL A 59 1.45 3.67 -10.29
CA VAL A 59 2.51 3.03 -11.06
C VAL A 59 3.51 4.09 -11.55
N PRO A 60 4.79 4.01 -11.15
CA PRO A 60 5.79 4.98 -11.60
C PRO A 60 6.06 4.88 -13.11
N PRO A 61 6.46 5.98 -13.78
CA PRO A 61 6.85 5.94 -15.18
C PRO A 61 7.94 4.89 -15.44
N GLY A 62 7.74 4.06 -16.47
CA GLY A 62 8.69 2.98 -16.83
C GLY A 62 8.55 1.70 -16.00
N VAL A 63 7.69 1.67 -14.98
CA VAL A 63 7.40 0.46 -14.18
C VAL A 63 6.15 -0.23 -14.72
N LYS A 64 6.18 -1.56 -14.79
CA LYS A 64 5.00 -2.36 -15.15
C LYS A 64 4.06 -2.48 -13.95
N ALA A 65 2.76 -2.30 -14.16
CA ALA A 65 1.75 -2.47 -13.11
C ALA A 65 1.83 -3.83 -12.40
N SER A 66 2.18 -4.91 -13.12
CA SER A 66 2.35 -6.25 -12.53
C SER A 66 3.38 -6.26 -11.40
N ARG A 67 4.49 -5.52 -11.55
CA ARG A 67 5.54 -5.46 -10.53
C ARG A 67 5.04 -4.77 -9.25
N VAL A 68 4.33 -3.66 -9.40
CA VAL A 68 3.70 -2.96 -8.27
C VAL A 68 2.71 -3.89 -7.56
N VAL A 69 1.91 -4.63 -8.33
CA VAL A 69 0.96 -5.61 -7.78
C VAL A 69 1.69 -6.75 -7.04
N ASP A 70 2.77 -7.28 -7.59
CA ASP A 70 3.59 -8.33 -6.93
C ASP A 70 4.18 -7.84 -5.61
N GLU A 71 4.69 -6.61 -5.56
CA GLU A 71 5.23 -5.99 -4.34
C GLU A 71 4.14 -5.83 -3.27
N ILE A 72 2.94 -5.36 -3.65
CA ILE A 72 1.80 -5.24 -2.72
C ILE A 72 1.34 -6.62 -2.22
N LEU A 73 1.21 -7.61 -3.11
CA LEU A 73 0.79 -8.96 -2.72
C LEU A 73 1.79 -9.61 -1.78
N SER A 74 3.09 -9.42 -2.02
CA SER A 74 4.16 -9.90 -1.14
C SER A 74 4.05 -9.29 0.26
N ALA A 75 3.77 -7.98 0.33
CA ALA A 75 3.54 -7.29 1.59
C ALA A 75 2.30 -7.83 2.32
N PHE A 76 1.18 -8.03 1.61
CA PHE A 76 -0.04 -8.60 2.20
C PHE A 76 0.23 -10.03 2.72
N GLN A 77 0.90 -10.87 1.94
CA GLN A 77 1.25 -12.22 2.34
C GLN A 77 2.11 -12.23 3.62
N GLY A 78 3.06 -11.29 3.74
CA GLY A 78 3.88 -11.12 4.94
C GLY A 78 3.08 -10.81 6.20
N VAL A 79 1.98 -10.06 6.09
CA VAL A 79 1.11 -9.71 7.22
C VAL A 79 0.15 -10.85 7.60
N ILE A 80 -0.30 -11.63 6.62
CA ILE A 80 -1.39 -12.61 6.79
C ILE A 80 -0.88 -14.02 7.07
N GLY A 81 0.35 -14.34 6.67
CA GLY A 81 1.00 -15.61 6.95
C GLY A 81 0.28 -16.82 6.33
N SER A 82 -0.05 -17.81 7.15
CA SER A 82 -0.48 -19.16 6.72
C SER A 82 -1.87 -19.25 6.07
N SER A 83 -2.68 -18.18 6.11
CA SER A 83 -4.03 -18.15 5.51
C SER A 83 -4.06 -17.70 4.05
N TRP A 84 -2.91 -17.72 3.37
CA TRP A 84 -2.77 -17.32 1.96
C TRP A 84 -3.06 -18.50 1.02
N GLY A 85 -3.96 -18.31 0.06
CA GLY A 85 -4.34 -19.36 -0.89
C GLY A 85 -4.48 -18.86 -2.33
N ASN A 86 -4.38 -19.76 -3.29
CA ASN A 86 -4.34 -19.43 -4.73
C ASN A 86 -5.55 -18.59 -5.20
N ARG A 87 -6.76 -18.90 -4.73
CA ARG A 87 -7.97 -18.13 -5.09
C ARG A 87 -7.97 -16.72 -4.50
N LEU A 88 -7.53 -16.58 -3.25
CA LEU A 88 -7.36 -15.28 -2.57
C LEU A 88 -6.34 -14.42 -3.32
N GLU A 89 -5.15 -14.98 -3.60
CA GLU A 89 -4.11 -14.26 -4.33
C GLU A 89 -4.60 -13.82 -5.71
N HIS A 90 -5.27 -14.70 -6.44
CA HIS A 90 -5.77 -14.38 -7.77
C HIS A 90 -6.80 -13.23 -7.73
N LEU A 91 -7.75 -13.26 -6.80
CA LEU A 91 -8.74 -12.19 -6.63
C LEU A 91 -8.09 -10.85 -6.27
N LEU A 92 -7.16 -10.85 -5.31
CA LEU A 92 -6.41 -9.65 -4.93
C LEU A 92 -5.59 -9.13 -6.11
N ARG A 93 -4.92 -10.01 -6.85
CA ARG A 93 -4.12 -9.68 -8.03
C ARG A 93 -4.95 -9.03 -9.12
N MET A 94 -6.10 -9.60 -9.47
CA MET A 94 -7.01 -9.03 -10.48
C MET A 94 -7.58 -7.69 -10.02
N GLY A 95 -7.87 -7.54 -8.74
CA GLY A 95 -8.32 -6.28 -8.15
C GLY A 95 -7.25 -5.21 -8.24
N LEU A 96 -6.08 -5.47 -7.68
CA LEU A 96 -4.95 -4.54 -7.67
C LEU A 96 -4.54 -4.13 -9.10
N ARG A 97 -4.45 -5.07 -10.04
CA ARG A 97 -4.14 -4.76 -11.45
C ARG A 97 -5.14 -3.77 -12.03
N ALA A 98 -6.43 -4.01 -11.80
CA ALA A 98 -7.49 -3.14 -12.29
C ALA A 98 -7.41 -1.72 -11.69
N LEU A 99 -7.12 -1.62 -10.39
CA LEU A 99 -6.99 -0.34 -9.71
C LEU A 99 -5.73 0.44 -10.11
N CYS A 100 -4.60 -0.25 -10.32
CA CYS A 100 -3.37 0.37 -10.84
C CYS A 100 -3.60 1.00 -12.23
N GLU A 101 -4.45 0.40 -13.06
CA GLU A 101 -4.75 0.92 -14.40
C GLU A 101 -5.73 2.11 -14.37
N ILE A 102 -6.64 2.16 -13.39
CA ILE A 102 -7.52 3.31 -13.13
C ILE A 102 -6.72 4.55 -12.70
N GLY A 103 -5.59 4.37 -12.01
CA GLY A 103 -4.65 5.44 -11.61
C GLY A 103 -5.13 6.37 -10.49
N SER A 104 -6.44 6.57 -10.34
CA SER A 104 -7.09 7.35 -9.27
C SER A 104 -7.73 6.48 -8.18
N ALA A 105 -7.44 5.18 -8.17
CA ALA A 105 -8.02 4.23 -7.23
C ALA A 105 -7.26 4.13 -5.92
N SER A 106 -7.95 3.62 -4.90
CA SER A 106 -7.45 3.43 -3.53
C SER A 106 -7.67 2.00 -3.02
N PHE A 107 -7.07 1.62 -1.89
CA PHE A 107 -7.40 0.34 -1.26
C PHE A 107 -8.85 0.26 -0.76
N LEU A 108 -9.53 1.39 -0.55
CA LEU A 108 -10.96 1.39 -0.29
C LEU A 108 -11.75 0.89 -1.52
N ASP A 109 -11.31 1.23 -2.74
CA ASP A 109 -11.91 0.68 -3.96
C ASP A 109 -11.66 -0.82 -4.07
N LEU A 110 -10.49 -1.31 -3.62
CA LEU A 110 -10.21 -2.76 -3.57
C LEU A 110 -11.15 -3.48 -2.61
N TYR A 111 -11.32 -2.91 -1.41
CA TYR A 111 -12.25 -3.43 -0.41
C TYR A 111 -13.68 -3.50 -0.97
N ARG A 112 -14.16 -2.41 -1.59
CA ARG A 112 -15.49 -2.36 -2.21
C ARG A 112 -15.65 -3.34 -3.36
N LEU A 113 -14.62 -3.48 -4.20
CA LEU A 113 -14.62 -4.38 -5.36
C LEU A 113 -14.72 -5.85 -4.95
N LEU A 114 -14.03 -6.23 -3.87
CA LEU A 114 -14.00 -7.57 -3.32
C LEU A 114 -15.08 -7.83 -2.28
N ASP A 115 -15.94 -6.85 -2.00
CA ASP A 115 -17.12 -7.04 -1.17
C ASP A 115 -18.16 -7.88 -1.93
N SER A 116 -18.66 -8.91 -1.25
CA SER A 116 -19.73 -9.78 -1.74
C SER A 116 -21.06 -9.04 -1.95
N ASN A 117 -21.21 -7.83 -1.39
CA ASN A 117 -22.37 -6.97 -1.58
C ASN A 117 -22.34 -6.29 -2.97
N PRO A 118 -23.31 -6.58 -3.87
CA PRO A 118 -23.35 -5.98 -5.19
C PRO A 118 -23.45 -4.45 -5.18
N LYS A 119 -24.07 -3.86 -4.15
CA LYS A 119 -24.17 -2.39 -4.05
C LYS A 119 -22.80 -1.73 -3.92
N SER A 120 -21.88 -2.38 -3.21
CA SER A 120 -20.52 -1.90 -2.97
C SER A 120 -19.63 -2.13 -4.21
N SER A 121 -19.68 -3.35 -4.76
CA SER A 121 -18.80 -3.76 -5.85
C SER A 121 -19.19 -3.21 -7.22
N ASN A 122 -20.48 -2.97 -7.50
CA ASN A 122 -20.93 -2.52 -8.82
C ASN A 122 -20.36 -1.16 -9.23
N ALA A 123 -20.20 -0.23 -8.29
CA ALA A 123 -19.64 1.09 -8.60
C ALA A 123 -18.20 0.98 -9.11
N VAL A 124 -17.38 0.14 -8.46
CA VAL A 124 -15.98 -0.07 -8.88
C VAL A 124 -15.91 -0.89 -10.17
N ARG A 125 -16.76 -1.92 -10.33
CA ARG A 125 -16.84 -2.71 -11.58
C ARG A 125 -17.23 -1.86 -12.78
N GLU A 126 -18.11 -0.88 -12.59
CA GLU A 126 -18.50 0.03 -13.67
C GLU A 126 -17.36 0.98 -14.05
N ARG A 127 -16.58 1.47 -13.08
CA ARG A 127 -15.34 2.23 -13.35
C ARG A 127 -14.34 1.38 -14.13
N ILE A 128 -14.14 0.12 -13.72
CA ILE A 128 -13.29 -0.85 -14.42
C ILE A 128 -13.70 -0.94 -15.90
N ARG A 129 -14.99 -1.10 -16.23
CA ARG A 129 -15.45 -1.17 -17.62
C ARG A 129 -15.11 0.07 -18.45
N ARG A 130 -15.20 1.25 -17.84
CA ARG A 130 -15.04 2.53 -18.53
C ARG A 130 -13.58 2.92 -18.72
N GLU A 131 -12.76 2.67 -17.71
CA GLU A 131 -11.41 3.27 -17.60
C GLU A 131 -10.29 2.30 -18.00
N ILE A 132 -10.47 0.98 -17.81
CA ILE A 132 -9.44 -0.03 -18.12
C ILE A 132 -9.37 -0.28 -19.62
N LYS A 133 -8.15 -0.40 -20.15
CA LYS A 133 -7.81 -0.72 -21.55
C LYS A 133 -7.45 -2.20 -21.73
N ASP A 134 -6.92 -2.86 -20.71
CA ASP A 134 -6.62 -4.30 -20.73
C ASP A 134 -7.92 -5.12 -20.95
N ARG A 135 -7.95 -5.91 -22.04
CA ARG A 135 -9.11 -6.72 -22.42
C ARG A 135 -9.32 -7.91 -21.50
N ASP A 136 -8.24 -8.51 -21.01
CA ASP A 136 -8.29 -9.70 -20.17
C ASP A 136 -8.80 -9.32 -18.77
N LEU A 137 -8.35 -8.18 -18.25
CA LEU A 137 -8.87 -7.64 -16.98
C LEU A 137 -10.37 -7.31 -17.07
N ARG A 138 -10.82 -6.64 -18.14
CA ARG A 138 -12.26 -6.40 -18.32
C ARG A 138 -13.04 -7.69 -18.43
N HIS A 139 -12.55 -8.65 -19.22
CA HIS A 139 -13.20 -9.94 -19.38
C HIS A 139 -13.33 -10.71 -18.05
N PHE A 140 -12.27 -10.69 -17.23
CA PHE A 140 -12.32 -11.25 -15.89
C PHE A 140 -13.43 -10.62 -15.06
N TRP A 141 -13.52 -9.28 -15.01
CA TRP A 141 -14.52 -8.59 -14.18
C TRP A 141 -15.96 -8.71 -14.72
N ASP A 142 -16.14 -8.98 -16.00
CA ASP A 142 -17.46 -9.18 -16.62
C ASP A 142 -17.98 -10.63 -16.51
N VAL A 143 -17.07 -11.59 -16.67
CA VAL A 143 -17.38 -13.02 -16.81
C VAL A 143 -16.61 -13.86 -15.81
N GLY A 144 -15.27 -13.81 -15.82
CA GLY A 144 -14.42 -14.71 -15.03
C GLY A 144 -14.65 -14.64 -13.51
N VAL A 145 -15.07 -13.49 -12.99
CA VAL A 145 -15.40 -13.30 -11.57
C VAL A 145 -16.59 -14.16 -11.12
N ARG A 146 -17.42 -14.66 -12.06
CA ARG A 146 -18.57 -15.53 -11.76
C ARG A 146 -18.16 -16.94 -11.33
N ASP A 147 -16.91 -17.32 -11.59
CA ASP A 147 -16.34 -18.60 -11.14
C ASP A 147 -16.00 -18.59 -9.63
N TYR A 148 -16.20 -17.44 -8.97
CA TYR A 148 -15.96 -17.22 -7.56
C TYR A 148 -17.27 -17.09 -6.80
N GLY A 149 -17.44 -17.95 -5.78
CA GLY A 149 -18.57 -17.89 -4.85
C GLY A 149 -18.32 -16.88 -3.74
N ARG A 150 -19.36 -16.55 -2.96
CA ARG A 150 -19.23 -15.60 -1.84
C ARG A 150 -18.13 -15.99 -0.85
N GLN A 151 -17.92 -17.29 -0.63
CA GLN A 151 -16.88 -17.81 0.26
C GLN A 151 -15.45 -17.47 -0.18
N ASP A 152 -15.22 -17.20 -1.47
CA ASP A 152 -13.89 -16.83 -1.98
C ASP A 152 -13.53 -15.37 -1.69
N PHE A 153 -14.54 -14.52 -1.52
CA PHE A 153 -14.38 -13.09 -1.21
C PHE A 153 -14.17 -12.84 0.28
N THR A 154 -14.71 -13.69 1.15
CA THR A 154 -14.57 -13.54 2.61
C THR A 154 -13.11 -13.45 3.06
N PRO A 155 -12.18 -14.32 2.60
CA PRO A 155 -10.76 -14.18 2.92
C PRO A 155 -10.18 -12.83 2.47
N CYS A 156 -10.56 -12.33 1.29
CA CYS A 156 -10.10 -11.04 0.78
C CYS A 156 -10.49 -9.89 1.73
N ILE A 157 -11.74 -9.91 2.19
CA ILE A 157 -12.24 -8.91 3.13
C ILE A 157 -11.52 -9.02 4.48
N HIS A 158 -11.26 -10.22 5.00
CA HIS A 158 -10.51 -10.37 6.25
C HIS A 158 -9.07 -9.81 6.13
N VAL A 159 -8.41 -10.05 5.00
CA VAL A 159 -7.09 -9.49 4.67
C VAL A 159 -7.14 -7.96 4.70
N LEU A 160 -8.08 -7.36 3.98
CA LEU A 160 -8.17 -5.91 3.85
C LEU A 160 -8.65 -5.24 5.13
N SER A 161 -9.56 -5.86 5.88
CA SER A 161 -10.00 -5.36 7.19
C SER A 161 -8.84 -5.29 8.19
N LYS A 162 -7.93 -6.27 8.19
CA LYS A 162 -6.72 -6.21 9.02
C LYS A 162 -5.73 -5.10 8.63
N LEU A 163 -5.85 -4.54 7.44
CA LEU A 163 -4.97 -3.47 6.95
C LEU A 163 -5.64 -2.09 7.04
N ILE A 164 -6.96 -2.03 6.86
CA ILE A 164 -7.75 -0.79 6.78
C ILE A 164 -8.41 -0.44 8.12
N LEU A 165 -8.83 -1.45 8.90
CA LEU A 165 -9.61 -1.26 10.13
C LEU A 165 -8.79 -1.45 11.41
N THR A 166 -7.49 -1.70 11.33
CA THR A 166 -6.58 -1.66 12.50
C THR A 166 -6.32 -0.22 12.90
N GLY A 167 -7.36 0.43 13.43
CA GLY A 167 -7.36 1.81 13.91
C GLY A 167 -7.18 1.96 15.41
N GLU A 168 -6.78 0.93 16.15
CA GLU A 168 -6.26 1.14 17.50
C GLU A 168 -4.80 1.55 17.40
N CYS A 169 -4.57 2.85 17.22
CA CYS A 169 -3.30 3.45 17.61
C CYS A 169 -3.23 3.31 19.13
N PRO A 170 -2.27 2.55 19.71
CA PRO A 170 -2.16 2.48 21.15
C PRO A 170 -1.78 3.87 21.64
N SER A 171 -2.76 4.61 22.15
CA SER A 171 -2.54 5.80 22.96
C SER A 171 -1.87 5.34 24.24
N LYS A 172 -0.56 5.15 24.20
CA LYS A 172 0.25 5.22 25.41
C LYS A 172 0.28 6.69 25.79
N THR A 173 -0.73 7.09 26.58
CA THR A 173 -0.59 8.20 27.50
C THR A 173 0.67 7.94 28.32
N PHE A 174 1.74 8.65 27.99
CA PHE A 174 2.84 8.85 28.92
C PHE A 174 2.31 9.80 29.98
N SER A 175 1.88 9.25 31.11
CA SER A 175 1.71 10.03 32.33
C SER A 175 3.08 10.53 32.77
N ASN A 176 3.13 11.83 33.09
CA ASN A 176 4.28 12.60 33.59
C ASN A 176 5.11 11.90 34.67
#